data_AF-A0A1Z7ZIX5-F1
#
_entry.id   AF-A0A1Z7ZIX5-F1
#
_cell.length_a   1.000
_cell.length_b   1.000
_cell.length_c   1.000
_cell.angle_alpha   90.00
_cell.angle_beta   90.00
_cell.angle_gamma   90.00
#
_symmetry.space_group_name_H-M   'P 1'
#
loop_
_entity.id
_entity.type
_entity.pdbx_description
1 polymer ?
#
loop_
_entity_poly.entity_id
_entity_poly.type
_entity_poly.pdbx_seq_one_letter_code
_entity_poly.pdbx_strand_id
1 'polypeptide(L)'
;MGIGAFAFLSIFEFCGLLEYLVRNVFIISKVDSRIILWLPEIISLIAFVILIVWTVNKYNKLIEIDTRKVLIQAIGVFFGIVLLQFLITYLGGDYFIDIYPEEFDLYIDGRKGNYELLGYIALIPILKYVFLGILLLTKNSSQQRV
;
A
#
# COMPACT_ATOMS: atom_id res chain seq x y z
N MET A 1 20.25 -9.25 4.24
CA MET A 1 18.89 -8.91 4.73
C MET A 1 18.34 -7.58 4.19
N GLY A 2 19.16 -6.60 3.74
CA GLY A 2 18.67 -5.27 3.35
C GLY A 2 17.75 -5.17 2.11
N ILE A 3 18.08 -5.84 1.00
CA ILE A 3 17.36 -5.64 -0.28
C ILE A 3 15.88 -6.05 -0.19
N GLY A 4 15.61 -7.22 0.38
CA GLY A 4 14.24 -7.73 0.53
C GLY A 4 13.39 -6.84 1.44
N ALA A 5 13.97 -6.32 2.53
CA ALA A 5 13.29 -5.42 3.44
C ALA A 5 12.93 -4.08 2.77
N PHE A 6 13.88 -3.44 2.08
CA PHE A 6 13.60 -2.18 1.37
C PHE A 6 12.63 -2.35 0.21
N ALA A 7 12.71 -3.47 -0.53
CA ALA A 7 11.74 -3.77 -1.59
C ALA A 7 10.33 -3.97 -1.01
N PHE A 8 10.21 -4.72 0.08
CA PHE A 8 8.95 -4.91 0.79
C PHE A 8 8.36 -3.59 1.29
N LEU A 9 9.16 -2.79 2.01
CA LEU A 9 8.73 -1.51 2.55
C LEU A 9 8.33 -0.55 1.42
N SER A 10 9.08 -0.52 0.32
CA SER A 10 8.71 0.28 -0.85
C SER A 10 7.35 -0.10 -1.42
N ILE A 11 7.07 -1.40 -1.60
CA ILE A 11 5.77 -1.87 -2.09
C ILE A 11 4.67 -1.52 -1.09
N PHE A 12 4.92 -1.71 0.20
CA PHE A 12 3.96 -1.40 1.25
C PHE A 12 3.59 0.09 1.26
N GLU A 13 4.59 0.98 1.26
CA GLU A 13 4.36 2.43 1.23
C GLU A 13 3.70 2.88 -0.07
N PHE A 14 4.10 2.33 -1.22
CA PHE A 14 3.48 2.65 -2.49
C PHE A 14 1.99 2.28 -2.51
N CYS A 15 1.63 1.13 -1.97
CA CYS A 15 0.24 0.72 -1.84
C CYS A 15 -0.55 1.60 -0.86
N GLY A 16 0.08 2.10 0.21
CA GLY A 16 -0.52 3.10 1.11
C GLY A 16 -0.75 4.44 0.41
N LEU A 17 0.19 4.88 -0.43
CA LEU A 17 0.01 6.08 -1.25
C LEU A 17 -1.17 5.93 -2.23
N LEU A 18 -1.25 4.78 -2.90
CA LEU A 18 -2.34 4.49 -3.84
C LEU A 18 -3.70 4.50 -3.14
N GLU A 19 -3.78 3.90 -1.96
CA GLU A 19 -4.97 3.93 -1.10
C GLU A 19 -5.40 5.37 -0.78
N TYR A 20 -4.46 6.22 -0.35
CA TYR A 20 -4.72 7.62 -0.05
C TYR A 20 -5.27 8.37 -1.27
N LEU A 21 -4.64 8.20 -2.44
CA LEU A 21 -5.07 8.88 -3.67
C LEU A 21 -6.48 8.45 -4.09
N VAL A 22 -6.75 7.16 -4.12
CA VAL A 22 -8.08 6.62 -4.48
C VAL A 22 -9.15 7.11 -3.52
N ARG A 23 -8.84 7.14 -2.20
CA ARG A 23 -9.76 7.64 -1.18
C ARG A 23 -10.13 9.10 -1.43
N ASN A 24 -9.13 9.97 -1.64
CA ASN A 24 -9.38 11.38 -1.91
C ASN A 24 -10.18 11.61 -3.21
N VAL A 25 -9.88 10.85 -4.27
CA VAL A 25 -10.67 10.89 -5.51
C VAL A 25 -12.13 10.53 -5.26
N PHE A 26 -12.41 9.51 -4.44
CA PHE A 26 -13.77 9.12 -4.13
C PHE A 26 -14.52 10.11 -3.23
N ILE A 27 -13.82 10.74 -2.28
CA ILE A 27 -14.38 11.84 -1.47
C ILE A 27 -14.81 12.97 -2.39
N ILE A 28 -13.91 13.46 -3.24
CA ILE A 28 -14.18 14.57 -4.18
C ILE A 28 -15.30 14.19 -5.17
N SER A 29 -15.41 12.91 -5.53
CA SER A 29 -16.45 12.41 -6.44
C SER A 29 -17.81 12.14 -5.75
N LYS A 30 -17.97 12.49 -4.47
CA LYS A 30 -19.21 12.29 -3.69
C LYS A 30 -19.71 10.85 -3.68
N VAL A 31 -18.77 9.89 -3.68
CA VAL A 31 -19.10 8.47 -3.58
C VAL A 31 -19.63 8.17 -2.18
N ASP A 32 -20.47 7.14 -2.03
CA ASP A 32 -20.98 6.73 -0.73
C ASP A 32 -19.85 6.42 0.27
N SER A 33 -20.03 6.88 1.52
CA SER A 33 -19.03 6.76 2.58
C SER A 33 -18.58 5.31 2.85
N ARG A 34 -19.46 4.30 2.71
CA ARG A 34 -19.09 2.90 2.90
C ARG A 34 -18.14 2.42 1.82
N ILE A 35 -18.35 2.87 0.58
CA ILE A 35 -17.47 2.56 -0.56
C ILE A 35 -16.13 3.27 -0.39
N ILE A 36 -16.13 4.54 0.03
CA ILE A 36 -14.91 5.30 0.33
C ILE A 36 -14.07 4.60 1.42
N LEU A 37 -14.71 3.95 2.39
CA LEU A 37 -14.02 3.24 3.46
C LEU A 37 -13.42 1.89 3.01
N TRP A 38 -14.16 1.08 2.24
CA TRP A 38 -13.71 -0.26 1.85
C TRP A 38 -12.82 -0.28 0.62
N LEU A 39 -13.25 0.40 -0.44
CA LEU A 39 -12.74 0.14 -1.78
C LEU A 39 -11.27 0.57 -1.94
N PRO A 40 -10.81 1.71 -1.40
CA PRO A 40 -9.38 2.06 -1.42
C PRO A 40 -8.50 1.00 -0.77
N GLU A 41 -8.93 0.46 0.39
CA GLU A 41 -8.18 -0.55 1.15
C GLU A 41 -8.10 -1.88 0.39
N ILE A 42 -9.20 -2.33 -0.23
CA ILE A 42 -9.24 -3.53 -1.07
C ILE A 42 -8.33 -3.35 -2.30
N ILE A 43 -8.41 -2.20 -2.98
CA ILE A 43 -7.55 -1.90 -4.14
C ILE A 43 -6.08 -1.92 -3.73
N SER A 44 -5.75 -1.32 -2.58
CA SER A 44 -4.40 -1.33 -2.01
C SER A 44 -3.90 -2.75 -1.73
N LEU A 45 -4.74 -3.61 -1.15
CA LEU A 45 -4.41 -5.01 -0.89
C LEU A 45 -4.17 -5.81 -2.18
N ILE A 46 -5.04 -5.65 -3.19
CA ILE A 46 -4.89 -6.31 -4.49
C ILE A 46 -3.59 -5.87 -5.16
N ALA A 47 -3.33 -4.56 -5.22
CA ALA A 47 -2.11 -4.00 -5.79
C ALA A 47 -0.87 -4.56 -5.07
N PHE A 48 -0.92 -4.64 -3.75
CA PHE A 48 0.16 -5.18 -2.93
C PHE A 48 0.48 -6.64 -3.27
N VAL A 49 -0.54 -7.50 -3.34
CA VAL A 49 -0.38 -8.92 -3.68
C VAL A 49 0.23 -9.06 -5.08
N ILE A 50 -0.28 -8.32 -6.07
CA ILE A 50 0.24 -8.33 -7.44
C ILE A 50 1.71 -7.93 -7.48
N LEU A 51 2.08 -6.83 -6.80
CA LEU A 51 3.45 -6.30 -6.79
C LEU A 51 4.43 -7.24 -6.10
N ILE A 52 4.05 -7.85 -4.97
CA ILE A 52 4.89 -8.84 -4.29
C ILE A 52 5.10 -10.06 -5.16
N VAL A 53 4.03 -10.66 -5.71
CA VAL A 53 4.13 -11.85 -6.56
C VAL A 53 4.99 -11.55 -7.79
N TRP A 54 4.79 -10.40 -8.42
CA TRP A 54 5.60 -9.96 -9.55
C TRP A 54 7.07 -9.79 -9.18
N THR A 55 7.36 -9.12 -8.06
CA THR A 55 8.73 -8.89 -7.58
C THR A 55 9.43 -10.22 -7.32
N VAL A 56 8.76 -11.14 -6.61
CA VAL A 56 9.32 -12.46 -6.34
C VAL A 56 9.60 -13.22 -7.63
N ASN A 57 8.63 -13.29 -8.55
CA ASN A 57 8.80 -14.00 -9.82
C ASN A 57 9.92 -13.42 -10.68
N LYS A 58 10.07 -12.09 -10.69
CA LYS A 58 11.11 -11.39 -11.45
C LYS A 58 12.51 -11.70 -10.93
N TYR A 59 12.69 -11.69 -9.61
CA TYR A 59 13.99 -11.89 -8.96
C TYR A 59 14.27 -13.35 -8.56
N ASN A 60 13.39 -14.30 -8.88
CA ASN A 60 13.61 -15.73 -8.62
C ASN A 60 14.49 -16.42 -9.69
N LYS A 61 14.86 -15.73 -10.78
CA LYS A 61 15.76 -16.27 -11.79
C LYS A 61 17.21 -16.11 -11.32
N LEU A 62 18.03 -17.16 -11.52
CA LEU A 62 19.48 -17.23 -11.23
C LEU A 62 20.27 -16.26 -12.13
N ILE A 63 20.01 -14.97 -11.99
CA ILE A 63 20.75 -13.90 -12.65
C ILE A 63 21.84 -13.48 -11.66
N GLU A 64 23.07 -13.30 -12.14
CA GLU A 64 24.09 -12.58 -11.37
C GLU A 64 23.59 -11.16 -11.14
N ILE A 65 23.01 -10.94 -9.96
CA ILE A 65 22.50 -9.63 -9.55
C ILE A 65 23.62 -8.91 -8.81
N ASP A 66 23.98 -7.71 -9.29
CA ASP A 66 24.78 -6.77 -8.51
C ASP A 66 23.95 -6.29 -7.31
N THR A 67 24.15 -6.98 -6.18
CA THR A 67 23.43 -6.75 -4.94
C THR A 67 23.61 -5.31 -4.41
N ARG A 68 24.76 -4.68 -4.65
CA ARG A 68 25.04 -3.32 -4.17
C ARG A 68 24.22 -2.31 -4.96
N LYS A 69 24.21 -2.43 -6.29
CA LYS A 69 23.41 -1.55 -7.16
C LYS A 69 21.91 -1.69 -6.87
N VAL A 70 21.42 -2.92 -6.72
CA VAL A 70 20.00 -3.18 -6.41
C VAL A 70 19.62 -2.63 -5.03
N LEU A 71 20.49 -2.76 -4.02
CA LEU A 71 20.23 -2.19 -2.70
C LEU A 71 20.11 -0.66 -2.74
N ILE A 72 21.03 0.02 -3.42
CA ILE A 72 20.98 1.49 -3.57
C ILE A 72 19.70 1.92 -4.29
N GLN A 73 19.31 1.21 -5.34
CA GLN A 73 18.05 1.47 -6.05
C GLN A 73 16.82 1.26 -5.14
N ALA A 74 16.78 0.16 -4.38
CA ALA A 74 15.67 -0.11 -3.47
C ALA A 74 15.54 0.96 -2.37
N ILE A 75 16.67 1.43 -1.82
CA ILE A 75 16.69 2.54 -0.87
C ILE A 75 16.19 3.83 -1.53
N GLY A 76 16.68 4.16 -2.71
CA GLY A 76 16.26 5.37 -3.45
C GLY A 76 14.76 5.37 -3.76
N VAL A 77 14.22 4.22 -4.19
CA VAL A 77 12.78 4.05 -4.43
C VAL A 77 11.98 4.23 -3.15
N PHE A 78 12.40 3.59 -2.05
CA PHE A 78 11.75 3.73 -0.75
C PHE A 78 11.64 5.19 -0.32
N PHE A 79 12.77 5.91 -0.29
CA PHE A 79 12.78 7.32 0.11
C PHE A 79 12.02 8.21 -0.87
N GLY A 80 12.04 7.91 -2.18
CA GLY A 80 11.25 8.62 -3.17
C GLY A 80 9.75 8.51 -2.90
N ILE A 81 9.26 7.32 -2.53
CA ILE A 81 7.85 7.09 -2.19
C ILE A 81 7.49 7.82 -0.89
N VAL A 82 8.30 7.70 0.16
CA VAL A 82 8.05 8.37 1.44
C VAL A 82 8.04 9.90 1.29
N LEU A 83 8.97 10.44 0.50
CA LEU A 83 8.98 11.88 0.20
C LEU A 83 7.72 12.30 -0.56
N LEU A 84 7.29 11.51 -1.55
CA LEU A 84 6.08 11.79 -2.32
C LEU A 84 4.83 11.74 -1.44
N GLN A 85 4.70 10.74 -0.56
CA GLN A 85 3.64 10.67 0.44
C GLN A 85 3.65 11.90 1.33
N PHE A 86 4.81 12.27 1.88
CA PHE A 86 4.92 13.46 2.73
C PHE A 86 4.44 14.71 1.99
N LEU A 87 4.90 14.94 0.75
CA LEU A 87 4.50 16.10 -0.03
C LEU A 87 3.00 16.11 -0.34
N ILE A 88 2.43 14.97 -0.72
CA ILE A 88 0.99 14.87 -1.05
C ILE A 88 0.12 15.05 0.20
N THR A 89 0.49 14.47 1.33
CA THR A 89 -0.28 14.62 2.57
C THR A 89 -0.14 16.03 3.13
N TYR A 90 1.08 16.57 3.18
CA TYR A 90 1.35 17.89 3.75
C TYR A 90 0.80 19.04 2.88
N LEU A 91 0.99 18.99 1.56
CA LEU A 91 0.53 20.06 0.67
C LEU A 91 -0.89 19.82 0.17
N GLY A 92 -1.24 18.55 -0.09
CA GLY A 92 -2.53 18.20 -0.69
C GLY A 92 -3.66 18.04 0.31
N GLY A 93 -3.39 17.57 1.53
CA GLY A 93 -4.43 17.31 2.53
C GLY A 93 -5.27 18.54 2.85
N ASP A 94 -4.61 19.59 3.35
CA ASP A 94 -5.27 20.85 3.69
C ASP A 94 -5.88 21.51 2.46
N TYR A 95 -5.17 21.46 1.32
CA TYR A 95 -5.67 22.00 0.06
C TYR A 95 -6.99 21.34 -0.39
N PHE A 96 -7.11 20.01 -0.31
CA PHE A 96 -8.34 19.32 -0.71
C PHE A 96 -9.51 19.62 0.24
N ILE A 97 -9.24 19.73 1.55
CA ILE A 97 -10.26 20.07 2.55
C ILE A 97 -10.77 21.50 2.32
N ASP A 98 -9.87 22.45 2.05
CA ASP A 98 -10.24 23.84 1.82
C ASP A 98 -11.05 24.04 0.53
N ILE A 99 -10.75 23.28 -0.53
CA ILE A 99 -11.47 23.38 -1.81
C ILE A 99 -12.78 22.58 -1.83
N TYR A 100 -12.84 21.43 -1.13
CA TYR A 100 -13.98 20.52 -1.12
C TYR A 100 -14.53 20.27 0.30
N PRO A 101 -14.87 21.32 1.07
CA PRO A 101 -15.19 21.16 2.49
C PRO A 101 -16.44 20.31 2.72
N GLU A 102 -17.49 20.48 1.91
CA GLU A 102 -18.74 19.73 2.06
C GLU A 102 -18.56 18.23 1.81
N GLU A 103 -17.75 17.86 0.81
CA GLU A 103 -17.43 16.47 0.48
C GLU A 103 -16.68 15.78 1.62
N PHE A 104 -15.72 16.49 2.22
CA PHE A 104 -14.95 15.97 3.35
C PHE A 104 -15.80 15.89 4.64
N ASP A 105 -16.69 16.84 4.88
CA ASP A 105 -17.63 16.80 6.01
C ASP A 105 -18.57 15.58 5.91
N LEU A 106 -19.15 15.34 4.73
CA LEU A 106 -19.97 14.16 4.47
C LEU A 106 -19.20 12.86 4.69
N TYR A 107 -17.94 12.81 4.26
CA TYR A 107 -17.08 11.66 4.53
C TYR A 107 -16.81 11.46 6.02
N ILE A 108 -16.49 12.53 6.76
CA ILE A 108 -16.20 12.48 8.20
C ILE A 108 -17.41 11.99 8.99
N ASP A 109 -18.60 12.50 8.67
CA ASP A 109 -19.83 12.09 9.34
C ASP A 109 -20.21 10.65 9.00
N GLY A 110 -20.07 10.25 7.73
CA GLY A 110 -20.21 8.86 7.31
C GLY A 110 -19.22 7.93 8.02
N ARG A 111 -17.98 8.38 8.25
CA ARG A 111 -16.96 7.59 8.96
C ARG A 111 -17.30 7.39 10.44
N LYS A 112 -17.78 8.42 11.13
CA LYS A 112 -18.18 8.34 12.56
C LYS A 112 -19.32 7.33 12.79
N GLY A 113 -20.20 7.12 11.81
CA GLY A 113 -21.31 6.17 11.91
C GLY A 113 -20.92 4.70 11.73
N ASN A 114 -19.68 4.38 11.35
CA ASN A 114 -19.29 3.06 10.85
C ASN A 114 -18.13 2.41 11.65
N TYR A 115 -18.21 2.39 12.98
CA TYR A 115 -17.14 1.83 13.84
C TYR A 115 -16.84 0.34 13.61
N GLU A 116 -17.86 -0.49 13.41
CA GLU A 116 -17.67 -1.91 13.09
C GLU A 116 -16.88 -2.09 11.78
N LEU A 117 -17.21 -1.27 10.78
CA LEU A 117 -16.55 -1.24 9.48
C LEU A 117 -15.06 -0.92 9.61
N LEU A 118 -14.74 0.10 10.41
CA LEU A 118 -13.36 0.49 10.70
C LEU A 118 -12.59 -0.63 11.41
N GLY A 119 -13.27 -1.37 12.30
CA GLY A 119 -12.72 -2.57 12.93
C GLY A 119 -12.34 -3.65 11.92
N TYR A 120 -13.19 -3.93 10.93
CA TYR A 120 -12.86 -4.87 9.85
C TYR A 120 -11.74 -4.36 8.94
N ILE A 121 -11.73 -3.06 8.62
CA ILE A 121 -10.69 -2.45 7.77
C ILE A 121 -9.31 -2.54 8.44
N ALA A 122 -9.23 -2.44 9.77
CA ALA A 122 -7.96 -2.62 10.50
C ALA A 122 -7.32 -4.00 10.30
N LEU A 123 -8.07 -5.00 9.83
CA LEU A 123 -7.53 -6.32 9.48
C LEU A 123 -6.79 -6.32 8.13
N ILE A 124 -7.02 -5.35 7.25
CA ILE A 124 -6.42 -5.32 5.90
C ILE A 124 -4.89 -5.16 5.95
N PRO A 125 -4.31 -4.26 6.77
CA PRO A 125 -2.87 -4.23 7.00
C PRO A 125 -2.32 -5.57 7.52
N ILE A 126 -3.05 -6.25 8.40
CA ILE A 126 -2.65 -7.58 8.92
C ILE A 126 -2.60 -8.61 7.79
N LEU A 127 -3.59 -8.59 6.88
CA LEU A 127 -3.59 -9.48 5.72
C LEU A 127 -2.38 -9.27 4.81
N LYS A 128 -1.91 -8.01 4.61
CA LYS A 128 -0.68 -7.73 3.84
C LYS A 128 0.53 -8.48 4.43
N TYR A 129 0.66 -8.50 5.76
CA TYR A 129 1.71 -9.28 6.46
C TYR A 129 1.49 -10.79 6.37
N VAL A 130 0.26 -11.27 6.49
CA VAL A 130 -0.07 -12.70 6.35
C VAL A 130 0.29 -13.21 4.96
N PHE A 131 -0.05 -12.47 3.90
CA PHE A 131 0.31 -12.83 2.52
C PHE A 131 1.83 -12.90 2.33
N LEU A 132 2.58 -11.96 2.89
CA LEU A 132 4.04 -12.02 2.89
C LEU A 132 4.53 -13.31 3.57
N GLY A 133 4.01 -13.61 4.77
CA GLY A 133 4.38 -14.80 5.53
C GLY A 133 4.15 -16.09 4.75
N ILE A 134 2.96 -16.26 4.15
CA ILE A 134 2.62 -17.41 3.31
C ILE A 134 3.61 -17.53 2.15
N LEU A 135 3.87 -16.43 1.44
CA LEU A 135 4.72 -16.43 0.25
C LEU A 135 6.18 -16.80 0.57
N LEU A 136 6.70 -16.35 1.73
CA LEU A 136 8.02 -16.74 2.21
C LEU A 136 8.08 -18.22 2.59
N LEU A 137 7.05 -18.75 3.27
CA LEU A 137 6.99 -20.16 3.69
C LEU A 137 6.88 -21.12 2.49
N THR A 138 6.06 -20.78 1.49
CA THR A 138 5.91 -21.61 0.28
C THR A 138 7.23 -21.75 -0.48
N LYS A 139 8.08 -20.70 -0.49
CA LYS A 139 9.38 -20.74 -1.17
C LYS A 139 10.40 -21.66 -0.48
N ASN A 140 10.44 -21.70 0.85
CA ASN A 140 11.34 -22.62 1.57
C ASN A 140 10.98 -24.09 1.31
N SER A 141 9.69 -24.40 1.20
CA SER A 141 9.24 -25.78 0.95
C SER A 141 9.59 -26.29 -0.46
N SER A 142 9.74 -25.41 -1.44
CA SER A 142 10.10 -25.77 -2.82
C SER A 142 11.62 -25.89 -3.03
N GLN A 143 12.46 -25.22 -2.24
CA GLN A 143 13.91 -25.39 -2.26
C GLN A 143 14.41 -26.64 -1.53
N GLN A 144 13.63 -27.21 -0.60
CA GLN A 144 13.96 -28.46 0.10
C GLN A 144 13.64 -29.73 -0.71
N ARG A 145 12.97 -29.60 -1.87
CA ARG A 145 12.56 -30.73 -2.73
C ARG A 145 13.40 -30.88 -4.00
N VAL A 146 14.55 -30.20 -4.08
CA VAL A 146 15.51 -30.32 -5.20
C VAL A 146 16.81 -30.91 -4.68
#